data_AF-A0A925GZZ3-F1
#
_entry.id   AF-A0A925GZZ3-F1
#
_cell.length_a   1.000
_cell.length_b   1.000
_cell.length_c   1.000
_cell.angle_alpha   90.00
_cell.angle_beta   90.00
_cell.angle_gamma   90.00
#
_symmetry.space_group_name_H-M   'P 1'
#
loop_
_entity.id
_entity.type
_entity.pdbx_description
1 polymer ?
#
loop_
_entity_poly.entity_id
_entity_poly.type
_entity_poly.pdbx_seq_one_letter_code
_entity_poly.pdbx_strand_id
1 'polypeptide(L)'
;MMDGITIRVFVTLLAGASACFAQDVAKEPVKDPAQSRTRVNDEIEIPLPFSSPRAIQAGTREPLSAQGKVNLAFRNTFSPRVLANRLLLAGLDSMNNTQEEWPSGAEGFGMRLGNRMGALATRNAIQLGFDVMLHTEPRYDVCSCKGFLPRTGHAFKRSFTSLTDSGNEVVSVSRLAGSLATPWVTHQWLPDRLNTTSRKWQSGGVNIGLRGVTNMVREFWPDLARTMHLPARFRKQDVQN
;
A
#
# COMPACT_ATOMS: atom_id res chain seq x y z
N MET A 1 -6.47 -20.73 -15.72
CA MET A 1 -7.52 -21.16 -14.77
C MET A 1 -6.84 -21.31 -13.42
N MET A 2 -7.25 -20.54 -12.42
CA MET A 2 -6.83 -20.75 -11.03
C MET A 2 -8.11 -21.01 -10.24
N ASP A 3 -8.11 -22.12 -9.51
CA ASP A 3 -9.32 -22.77 -9.02
C ASP A 3 -9.85 -22.11 -7.74
N GLY A 4 -11.15 -22.33 -7.44
CA GLY A 4 -11.88 -21.72 -6.33
C GLY A 4 -11.27 -21.93 -4.93
N ILE A 5 -10.30 -22.85 -4.80
CA ILE A 5 -9.49 -23.06 -3.60
C ILE A 5 -8.61 -21.82 -3.32
N THR A 6 -8.09 -21.16 -4.34
CA THR A 6 -7.24 -19.95 -4.20
C THR A 6 -8.03 -18.79 -3.59
N ILE A 7 -9.31 -18.66 -3.97
CA ILE A 7 -10.21 -17.61 -3.47
C ILE A 7 -10.54 -17.85 -2.00
N ARG A 8 -10.78 -19.11 -1.61
CA ARG A 8 -11.02 -19.48 -0.21
C ARG A 8 -9.77 -19.28 0.64
N VAL A 9 -8.60 -19.70 0.17
CA VAL A 9 -7.32 -19.52 0.89
C VAL A 9 -7.01 -18.03 1.14
N PHE A 10 -7.33 -17.13 0.21
CA PHE A 10 -7.12 -15.69 0.41
C PHE A 10 -8.03 -15.10 1.50
N VAL A 11 -9.28 -15.55 1.57
CA VAL A 11 -10.24 -15.14 2.61
C VAL A 11 -9.90 -15.78 3.96
N THR A 12 -9.40 -17.02 3.98
CA THR A 12 -9.00 -17.71 5.21
C THR A 12 -7.65 -17.22 5.76
N LEU A 13 -6.68 -16.84 4.92
CA LEU A 13 -5.40 -16.26 5.37
C LEU A 13 -5.58 -14.92 6.10
N LEU A 14 -6.61 -14.15 5.74
CA LEU A 14 -7.00 -12.92 6.45
C LEU A 14 -7.58 -13.20 7.86
N ALA A 15 -8.17 -14.38 8.09
CA ALA A 15 -8.72 -14.79 9.39
C ALA A 15 -7.73 -15.61 10.23
N GLY A 16 -6.83 -16.37 9.60
CA GLY A 16 -5.91 -17.30 10.27
C GLY A 16 -4.71 -16.65 10.94
N ALA A 17 -4.32 -15.43 10.54
CA ALA A 17 -3.23 -14.71 11.19
C ALA A 17 -3.61 -14.13 12.57
N SER A 18 -4.89 -14.15 12.96
CA SER A 18 -5.36 -13.60 14.24
C SER A 18 -5.35 -14.61 15.40
N ALA A 19 -5.23 -15.92 15.14
CA ALA A 19 -5.46 -16.93 16.18
C ALA A 19 -4.19 -17.44 16.89
N CYS A 20 -2.98 -17.13 16.39
CA CYS A 20 -1.72 -17.63 16.98
C CYS A 20 -0.98 -16.65 17.90
N PHE A 21 -1.48 -15.42 18.11
CA PHE A 21 -0.75 -14.38 18.85
C PHE A 21 -1.32 -14.05 20.23
N ALA A 22 -2.27 -14.86 20.72
CA ALA A 22 -2.81 -14.73 22.06
C ALA A 22 -2.24 -15.83 22.96
N GLN A 23 -0.97 -15.71 23.35
CA GLN A 23 -0.47 -16.40 24.56
C GLN A 23 0.74 -15.67 25.15
N ASP A 24 0.46 -15.06 26.30
CA ASP A 24 1.34 -14.70 27.41
C ASP A 24 2.50 -13.72 27.18
N VAL A 25 2.23 -12.43 27.48
CA VAL A 25 3.26 -11.52 27.98
C VAL A 25 2.86 -11.10 29.39
N ALA A 26 3.50 -11.72 30.38
CA ALA A 26 3.45 -11.30 31.76
C ALA A 26 3.94 -9.84 31.90
N LYS A 27 3.22 -9.05 32.69
CA LYS A 27 3.54 -7.65 33.02
C LYS A 27 4.92 -7.53 33.67
N GLU A 28 5.84 -6.79 33.05
CA GLU A 28 7.00 -6.21 33.76
C GLU A 28 6.76 -4.72 34.10
N PRO A 29 7.35 -4.22 35.20
CA PRO A 29 7.01 -2.92 35.77
C PRO A 29 7.63 -1.74 35.03
N VAL A 30 6.86 -0.66 35.00
CA VAL A 30 7.13 0.65 34.38
C VAL A 30 8.44 1.27 34.89
N LYS A 31 9.29 1.77 33.97
CA LYS A 31 10.44 2.65 34.27
C LYS A 31 10.19 4.10 33.84
N ASP A 32 10.81 5.01 34.60
CA ASP A 32 10.62 6.46 34.77
C ASP A 32 10.38 7.36 33.52
N PRO A 33 9.64 8.48 33.67
CA PRO A 33 9.12 9.30 32.57
C PRO A 33 10.09 10.35 31.97
N ALA A 34 11.40 10.22 32.15
CA ALA A 34 12.37 11.28 31.80
C ALA A 34 13.04 11.16 30.41
N GLN A 35 12.44 10.44 29.45
CA GLN A 35 12.97 10.33 28.07
C GLN A 35 11.93 10.70 26.99
N SER A 36 11.04 11.66 27.27
CA SER A 36 10.22 12.30 26.23
C SER A 36 11.05 13.32 25.42
N ARG A 37 11.97 12.85 24.57
CA ARG A 37 12.43 13.62 23.40
C ARG A 37 11.65 13.13 22.18
N THR A 38 10.80 14.01 21.69
CA THR A 38 9.97 13.88 20.49
C THR A 38 10.82 13.44 19.28
N ARG A 39 10.91 12.13 19.02
CA ARG A 39 11.36 11.61 17.72
C ARG A 39 10.13 11.24 16.90
N VAL A 40 9.84 12.11 15.92
CA VAL A 40 8.94 11.81 14.80
C VAL A 40 9.62 10.76 13.91
N ASN A 41 9.71 9.52 14.41
CA ASN A 41 10.33 8.37 13.73
C ASN A 41 9.35 7.22 13.50
N ASP A 42 8.05 7.44 13.75
CA ASP A 42 7.05 6.40 13.55
C ASP A 42 6.75 6.29 12.04
N GLU A 43 7.41 5.30 11.44
CA GLU A 43 7.17 4.74 10.11
C GLU A 43 7.32 5.72 8.93
N ILE A 44 8.58 5.91 8.49
CA ILE A 44 8.84 6.45 7.15
C ILE A 44 8.49 5.32 6.16
N GLU A 45 7.26 5.32 5.62
CA GLU A 45 6.96 4.52 4.42
C GLU A 45 7.69 5.18 3.25
N ILE A 46 8.93 4.74 2.98
CA ILE A 46 9.70 5.21 1.83
C ILE A 46 8.92 4.79 0.56
N PRO A 47 8.48 5.73 -0.28
CA PRO A 47 7.84 5.42 -1.55
C PRO A 47 8.88 4.89 -2.53
N LEU A 48 9.30 3.65 -2.37
CA LEU A 48 10.05 2.95 -3.41
C LEU A 48 9.03 2.22 -4.31
N PRO A 49 8.85 2.66 -5.56
CA PRO A 49 7.86 2.10 -6.47
C PRO A 49 8.40 0.80 -7.09
N PHE A 50 8.54 -0.27 -6.29
CA PHE A 50 8.91 -1.58 -6.82
C PHE A 50 7.70 -2.43 -7.25
N SER A 51 6.47 -2.03 -6.88
CA SER A 51 5.30 -2.46 -7.64
C SER A 51 5.34 -1.73 -8.98
N SER A 52 5.48 -2.47 -10.07
CA SER A 52 5.54 -1.97 -11.45
C SER A 52 4.64 -0.73 -11.63
N PRO A 53 5.12 0.33 -12.30
CA PRO A 53 4.31 1.48 -12.67
C PRO A 53 3.34 1.04 -13.77
N ARG A 54 2.36 0.21 -13.40
CA ARG A 54 1.25 -0.16 -14.26
C ARG A 54 0.29 1.00 -14.22
N ALA A 55 0.56 1.91 -15.12
CA ALA A 55 -0.42 2.87 -15.54
C ALA A 55 -1.02 2.38 -16.86
N ILE A 56 -2.32 2.58 -17.03
CA ILE A 56 -2.98 2.39 -18.32
C ILE A 56 -2.74 3.66 -19.14
N GLN A 57 -2.47 3.51 -20.43
CA GLN A 57 -2.51 4.65 -21.34
C GLN A 57 -3.93 5.21 -21.43
N ALA A 58 -4.09 6.53 -21.40
CA ALA A 58 -5.39 7.14 -21.67
C ALA A 58 -5.88 6.73 -23.07
N GLY A 59 -7.11 6.20 -23.15
CA GLY A 59 -7.77 5.85 -24.42
C GLY A 59 -7.63 4.39 -24.88
N THR A 60 -6.81 3.54 -24.23
CA THR A 60 -6.65 2.12 -24.60
C THR A 60 -7.34 1.17 -23.62
N ARG A 61 -8.49 1.57 -23.07
CA ARG A 61 -9.01 0.99 -21.83
C ARG A 61 -10.07 -0.07 -22.07
N GLU A 62 -9.73 -1.32 -21.78
CA GLU A 62 -10.70 -2.35 -21.42
C GLU A 62 -10.82 -2.40 -19.88
N PRO A 63 -12.04 -2.28 -19.31
CA PRO A 63 -12.24 -2.35 -17.86
C PRO A 63 -11.88 -3.73 -17.32
N LEU A 64 -11.27 -3.80 -16.14
CA LEU A 64 -11.00 -5.10 -15.52
C LEU A 64 -12.29 -5.76 -15.07
N SER A 65 -12.46 -7.04 -15.42
CA SER A 65 -13.45 -7.90 -14.77
C SER A 65 -13.16 -8.00 -13.26
N ALA A 66 -14.17 -8.38 -12.46
CA ALA A 66 -13.98 -8.61 -11.02
C ALA A 66 -12.80 -9.55 -10.73
N GLN A 67 -12.64 -10.62 -11.52
CA GLN A 67 -11.50 -11.54 -11.41
C GLN A 67 -10.17 -10.85 -11.76
N GLY A 68 -10.15 -9.99 -12.77
CA GLY A 68 -8.99 -9.16 -13.12
C GLY A 68 -8.58 -8.24 -11.96
N LYS A 69 -9.56 -7.61 -11.28
CA LYS A 69 -9.32 -6.76 -10.10
C LYS A 69 -8.74 -7.57 -8.94
N VAL A 70 -9.27 -8.77 -8.68
CA VAL A 70 -8.74 -9.69 -7.65
C VAL A 70 -7.30 -10.10 -7.94
N ASN A 71 -6.99 -10.52 -9.18
CA ASN A 71 -5.64 -10.90 -9.59
C ASN A 71 -4.66 -9.71 -9.48
N LEU A 72 -5.12 -8.51 -9.82
CA LEU A 72 -4.32 -7.29 -9.64
C LEU A 72 -4.03 -7.04 -8.16
N ALA A 73 -5.04 -7.10 -7.29
CA ALA A 73 -4.87 -6.91 -5.84
C ALA A 73 -3.91 -7.96 -5.26
N PHE A 74 -4.04 -9.22 -5.65
CA PHE A 74 -3.14 -10.30 -5.25
C PHE A 74 -1.69 -9.99 -5.64
N ARG A 75 -1.44 -9.61 -6.89
CA ARG A 75 -0.10 -9.28 -7.38
C ARG A 75 0.48 -8.05 -6.70
N ASN A 76 -0.35 -7.05 -6.42
CA ASN A 76 0.05 -5.84 -5.68
C ASN A 76 0.39 -6.11 -4.21
N THR A 77 0.00 -7.27 -3.67
CA THR A 77 0.33 -7.69 -2.31
C THR A 77 1.48 -8.70 -2.26
N PHE A 78 1.51 -9.67 -3.18
CA PHE A 78 2.37 -10.87 -3.06
C PHE A 78 3.38 -11.05 -4.20
N SER A 79 3.56 -10.07 -5.08
CA SER A 79 4.61 -10.21 -6.11
C SER A 79 6.02 -10.22 -5.50
N PRO A 80 7.00 -10.92 -6.12
CA PRO A 80 8.37 -10.98 -5.59
C PRO A 80 9.00 -9.61 -5.31
N ARG A 81 8.70 -8.61 -6.15
CA ARG A 81 9.19 -7.22 -5.96
C ARG A 81 8.57 -6.55 -4.74
N VAL A 82 7.28 -6.79 -4.48
CA VAL A 82 6.60 -6.28 -3.31
C VAL A 82 7.15 -6.94 -2.05
N LEU A 83 7.35 -8.25 -2.06
CA LEU A 83 7.95 -8.98 -0.94
C LEU A 83 9.37 -8.49 -0.66
N ALA A 84 10.22 -8.35 -1.68
CA ALA A 84 11.57 -7.81 -1.54
C ALA A 84 11.57 -6.39 -0.96
N ASN A 85 10.66 -5.52 -1.41
CA ASN A 85 10.51 -4.19 -0.83
C ASN A 85 10.10 -4.22 0.65
N ARG A 86 9.12 -5.06 1.01
CA ARG A 86 8.63 -5.15 2.39
C ARG A 86 9.70 -5.74 3.32
N LEU A 87 10.49 -6.70 2.84
CA LEU A 87 11.68 -7.22 3.53
C LEU A 87 12.73 -6.13 3.76
N LEU A 88 13.08 -5.37 2.72
CA LEU A 88 14.06 -4.29 2.83
C LEU A 88 13.62 -3.25 3.87
N LEU A 89 12.37 -2.81 3.78
CA LEU A 89 11.88 -1.78 4.69
C LEU A 89 11.72 -2.29 6.13
N ALA A 90 11.33 -3.55 6.34
CA ALA A 90 11.34 -4.17 7.67
C ALA A 90 12.77 -4.29 8.24
N GLY A 91 13.75 -4.52 7.37
CA GLY A 91 15.17 -4.50 7.76
C GLY A 91 15.60 -3.11 8.24
N LEU A 92 15.22 -2.05 7.53
CA LEU A 92 15.47 -0.67 7.95
C LEU A 92 14.78 -0.33 9.28
N ASP A 93 13.53 -0.77 9.47
CA ASP A 93 12.82 -0.57 10.74
C ASP A 93 13.53 -1.29 11.89
N SER A 94 14.09 -2.47 11.63
CA SER A 94 14.84 -3.24 12.63
C SER A 94 16.17 -2.56 12.96
N MET A 95 16.87 -2.00 11.97
CA MET A 95 18.10 -1.21 12.17
C MET A 95 17.84 0.09 12.95
N ASN A 96 16.69 0.71 12.73
CA ASN A 96 16.32 1.97 13.39
C ASN A 96 15.61 1.77 14.74
N ASN A 97 15.42 0.52 15.17
CA ASN A 97 14.61 0.17 16.33
C ASN A 97 13.21 0.83 16.32
N THR A 98 12.58 0.91 15.15
CA THR A 98 11.20 1.43 15.01
C THR A 98 10.26 0.52 15.79
N GLN A 99 9.39 1.09 16.65
CA GLN A 99 8.60 0.34 17.64
C GLN A 99 9.51 -0.36 18.66
N GLU A 100 10.14 0.44 19.51
CA GLU A 100 11.11 -0.03 20.52
C GLU A 100 10.52 -1.01 21.54
N GLU A 101 9.19 -1.05 21.64
CA GLU A 101 8.44 -2.00 22.45
C GLU A 101 8.52 -3.44 21.91
N TRP A 102 8.87 -3.61 20.62
CA TRP A 102 9.06 -4.93 20.02
C TRP A 102 10.50 -5.43 20.18
N PRO A 103 10.70 -6.76 20.35
CA PRO A 103 12.01 -7.34 20.54
C PRO A 103 12.96 -7.01 19.38
N SER A 104 14.26 -7.15 19.64
CA SER A 104 15.30 -7.08 18.62
C SER A 104 15.52 -8.44 17.94
N GLY A 105 16.37 -8.47 16.91
CA GLY A 105 16.74 -9.71 16.23
C GLY A 105 15.66 -10.25 15.29
N ALA A 106 15.69 -11.55 15.02
CA ALA A 106 14.84 -12.19 14.01
C ALA A 106 13.34 -12.11 14.35
N GLU A 107 12.99 -12.18 15.63
CA GLU A 107 11.61 -12.05 16.11
C GLU A 107 11.07 -10.65 15.83
N GLY A 108 11.80 -9.62 16.26
CA GLY A 108 11.47 -8.23 15.98
C GLY A 108 11.34 -7.89 14.51
N PHE A 109 12.26 -8.42 13.70
CA PHE A 109 12.22 -8.30 12.25
C PHE A 109 10.95 -8.95 11.69
N GLY A 110 10.60 -10.15 12.16
CA GLY A 110 9.38 -10.85 11.78
C GLY A 110 8.12 -10.06 12.09
N MET A 111 8.03 -9.43 13.27
CA MET A 111 6.91 -8.56 13.63
C MET A 111 6.80 -7.33 12.71
N ARG A 112 7.93 -6.67 12.40
CA ARG A 112 7.99 -5.52 11.48
C ARG A 112 7.60 -5.88 10.06
N LEU A 113 8.08 -7.02 9.58
CA LEU A 113 7.68 -7.56 8.28
C LEU A 113 6.19 -7.89 8.25
N GLY A 114 5.69 -8.58 9.29
CA GLY A 114 4.29 -8.94 9.46
C GLY A 114 3.39 -7.71 9.46
N ASN A 115 3.75 -6.66 10.20
CA ASN A 115 3.02 -5.40 10.21
C ASN A 115 2.97 -4.74 8.84
N ARG A 116 4.11 -4.63 8.14
CA ARG A 116 4.17 -4.05 6.79
C ARG A 116 3.34 -4.85 5.78
N MET A 117 3.37 -6.17 5.86
CA MET A 117 2.57 -7.05 5.01
C MET A 117 1.08 -6.97 5.35
N GLY A 118 0.73 -6.97 6.64
CA GLY A 118 -0.63 -6.84 7.13
C GLY A 118 -1.28 -5.52 6.73
N ALA A 119 -0.53 -4.41 6.84
CA ALA A 119 -0.99 -3.11 6.39
C ALA A 119 -1.20 -3.04 4.87
N LEU A 120 -0.27 -3.59 4.08
CA LEU A 120 -0.43 -3.66 2.63
C LEU A 120 -1.63 -4.52 2.21
N ALA A 121 -1.75 -5.70 2.80
CA ALA A 121 -2.83 -6.65 2.51
C ALA A 121 -4.19 -6.07 2.87
N THR A 122 -4.32 -5.49 4.07
CA THR A 122 -5.54 -4.79 4.53
C THR A 122 -5.94 -3.68 3.56
N ARG A 123 -4.99 -2.80 3.20
CA ARG A 123 -5.25 -1.69 2.26
C ARG A 123 -5.72 -2.17 0.90
N ASN A 124 -5.05 -3.19 0.35
CA ASN A 124 -5.39 -3.73 -0.96
C ASN A 124 -6.73 -4.49 -0.94
N ALA A 125 -7.04 -5.18 0.16
CA ALA A 125 -8.33 -5.86 0.34
C ALA A 125 -9.50 -4.87 0.42
N ILE A 126 -9.35 -3.80 1.21
CA ILE A 126 -10.36 -2.74 1.29
C ILE A 126 -10.55 -2.08 -0.08
N GLN A 127 -9.46 -1.70 -0.75
CA GLN A 127 -9.52 -1.13 -2.11
C GLN A 127 -10.25 -2.05 -3.08
N LEU A 128 -9.87 -3.33 -3.12
CA LEU A 128 -10.51 -4.34 -3.96
C LEU A 128 -12.02 -4.45 -3.68
N GLY A 129 -12.41 -4.49 -2.41
CA GLY A 129 -13.83 -4.59 -2.03
C GLY A 129 -14.65 -3.45 -2.61
N PHE A 130 -14.17 -2.22 -2.45
CA PHE A 130 -14.83 -1.04 -3.04
C PHE A 130 -14.72 -0.99 -4.57
N ASP A 131 -13.58 -1.40 -5.15
CA ASP A 131 -13.39 -1.40 -6.61
C ASP A 131 -14.32 -2.39 -7.32
N VAL A 132 -14.64 -3.52 -6.68
CA VAL A 132 -15.64 -4.47 -7.18
C VAL A 132 -17.05 -3.94 -6.93
N MET A 133 -17.35 -3.48 -5.72
CA MET A 133 -18.70 -3.03 -5.34
C MET A 133 -19.17 -1.79 -6.11
N LEU A 134 -18.26 -0.85 -6.36
CA LEU A 134 -18.56 0.44 -7.00
C LEU A 134 -18.16 0.48 -8.47
N HIS A 135 -17.70 -0.64 -9.03
CA HIS A 135 -17.25 -0.75 -10.42
C HIS A 135 -16.22 0.34 -10.78
N THR A 136 -15.17 0.49 -9.96
CA THR A 136 -14.10 1.46 -10.17
C THR A 136 -12.81 0.82 -10.65
N GLU A 137 -12.01 1.60 -11.38
CA GLU A 137 -10.71 1.21 -11.92
C GLU A 137 -9.63 1.26 -10.83
N PRO A 138 -9.07 0.11 -10.44
CA PRO A 138 -7.97 0.09 -9.48
C PRO A 138 -6.67 0.66 -10.05
N ARG A 139 -6.45 0.54 -11.37
CA ARG A 139 -5.20 0.96 -12.03
C ARG A 139 -5.10 2.49 -12.09
N TYR A 140 -3.87 2.98 -12.14
CA TYR A 140 -3.60 4.39 -12.42
C TYR A 140 -3.71 4.61 -13.94
N ASP A 141 -4.30 5.71 -14.40
CA ASP A 141 -4.35 6.10 -15.80
C ASP A 141 -3.39 7.27 -16.03
N VAL A 142 -2.48 7.14 -17.00
CA VAL A 142 -1.55 8.22 -17.37
C VAL A 142 -2.33 9.33 -18.05
N CYS A 143 -1.97 10.59 -17.78
CA CYS A 143 -2.59 11.71 -18.47
C CYS A 143 -2.35 11.67 -19.98
N SER A 144 -3.37 11.95 -20.79
CA SER A 144 -3.21 12.24 -22.22
C SER A 144 -2.64 13.65 -22.49
N CYS A 145 -2.56 14.48 -21.44
CA CYS A 145 -2.06 15.84 -21.50
C CYS A 145 -0.54 15.89 -21.69
N LYS A 146 -0.06 17.01 -22.25
CA LYS A 146 1.36 17.31 -22.43
C LYS A 146 1.82 18.35 -21.42
N GLY A 147 3.11 18.34 -21.11
CA GLY A 147 3.74 19.30 -20.19
C GLY A 147 3.75 18.84 -18.73
N PHE A 148 4.64 19.43 -17.93
CA PHE A 148 4.88 19.03 -16.54
C PHE A 148 3.70 19.35 -15.61
N LEU A 149 3.18 20.59 -15.65
CA LEU A 149 2.13 21.03 -14.73
C LEU A 149 0.80 20.28 -14.89
N PRO A 150 0.25 20.09 -16.12
CA PRO A 150 -1.00 19.36 -16.28
C PRO A 150 -0.90 17.90 -15.80
N ARG A 151 0.24 17.25 -16.04
CA ARG A 151 0.50 15.86 -15.62
C ARG A 151 0.63 15.74 -14.10
N THR A 152 1.33 16.68 -13.45
CA THR A 152 1.41 16.74 -11.99
C THR A 152 0.02 16.97 -11.37
N GLY A 153 -0.78 17.87 -11.94
CA GLY A 153 -2.17 18.08 -11.51
C GLY A 153 -3.03 16.83 -11.64
N HIS A 154 -2.91 16.10 -12.76
CA HIS A 154 -3.58 14.82 -12.97
C HIS A 154 -3.16 13.76 -11.94
N ALA A 155 -1.87 13.59 -11.69
CA ALA A 155 -1.35 12.65 -10.70
C ALA A 155 -1.88 12.92 -9.28
N PHE A 156 -1.93 14.19 -8.89
CA PHE A 156 -2.49 14.58 -7.60
C PHE A 156 -4.00 14.33 -7.55
N LYS A 157 -4.75 14.75 -8.57
CA LYS A 157 -6.21 14.54 -8.69
C LYS A 157 -6.59 13.07 -8.53
N ARG A 158 -5.87 12.18 -9.20
CA ARG A 158 -6.06 10.72 -9.13
C ARG A 158 -5.76 10.09 -7.77
N SER A 159 -5.25 10.85 -6.81
CA SER A 159 -5.18 10.41 -5.40
C SER A 159 -6.56 10.39 -4.76
N PHE A 160 -7.47 11.26 -5.23
CA PHE A 160 -8.82 11.43 -4.71
C PHE A 160 -9.90 10.97 -5.68
N THR A 161 -9.62 10.91 -6.98
CA THR A 161 -10.56 10.45 -8.01
C THR A 161 -10.10 9.17 -8.67
N SER A 162 -11.05 8.37 -9.15
CA SER A 162 -10.84 7.19 -9.97
C SER A 162 -11.78 7.21 -11.16
N LEU A 163 -11.54 6.35 -12.14
CA LEU A 163 -12.52 6.12 -13.18
C LEU A 163 -13.46 4.99 -12.76
N THR A 164 -14.70 5.06 -13.19
CA THR A 164 -15.61 3.91 -13.23
C THR A 164 -15.19 2.97 -14.36
N ASP A 165 -15.69 1.75 -14.35
CA ASP A 165 -15.51 0.79 -15.44
C ASP A 165 -16.04 1.37 -16.77
N SER A 166 -17.10 2.18 -16.74
CA SER A 166 -17.62 2.90 -17.92
C SER A 166 -16.80 4.12 -18.36
N GLY A 167 -15.71 4.47 -17.65
CA GLY A 167 -14.83 5.58 -18.02
C GLY A 167 -15.17 6.94 -17.42
N ASN A 168 -16.26 7.06 -16.66
CA ASN A 168 -16.60 8.32 -15.96
C ASN A 168 -15.69 8.54 -14.76
N GLU A 169 -15.27 9.77 -14.52
CA GLU A 169 -14.50 10.14 -13.33
C GLU A 169 -15.41 10.33 -12.12
N VAL A 170 -15.03 9.71 -11.00
CA VAL A 170 -15.75 9.74 -9.73
C VAL A 170 -14.78 9.93 -8.56
N VAL A 171 -15.31 10.36 -7.41
CA VAL A 171 -14.55 10.32 -6.16
C VAL A 171 -14.19 8.86 -5.85
N SER A 172 -12.91 8.63 -5.55
CA SER A 172 -12.39 7.29 -5.32
C SER A 172 -12.61 6.85 -3.88
N VAL A 173 -13.79 6.30 -3.63
CA VAL A 173 -14.13 5.71 -2.32
C VAL A 173 -13.15 4.59 -1.98
N SER A 174 -12.74 3.77 -2.95
CA SER A 174 -11.77 2.69 -2.73
C SER A 174 -10.43 3.22 -2.21
N ARG A 175 -9.86 4.24 -2.85
CA ARG A 175 -8.57 4.83 -2.45
C ARG A 175 -8.66 5.50 -1.08
N LEU A 176 -9.72 6.27 -0.84
CA LEU A 176 -9.93 6.95 0.44
C LEU A 176 -10.16 5.96 1.58
N ALA A 177 -11.07 5.00 1.39
CA ALA A 177 -11.36 3.97 2.39
C ALA A 177 -10.12 3.11 2.66
N GLY A 178 -9.41 2.66 1.62
CA GLY A 178 -8.18 1.90 1.80
C GLY A 178 -7.11 2.68 2.56
N SER A 179 -6.92 3.97 2.29
CA SER A 179 -5.93 4.78 3.00
C SER A 179 -6.34 5.07 4.44
N LEU A 180 -7.59 5.47 4.66
CA LEU A 180 -8.08 5.92 5.95
C LEU A 180 -8.45 4.78 6.90
N ALA A 181 -9.07 3.70 6.41
CA ALA A 181 -9.52 2.61 7.26
C ALA A 181 -8.43 1.59 7.59
N THR A 182 -7.35 1.50 6.80
CA THR A 182 -6.24 0.56 7.08
C THR A 182 -5.65 0.75 8.48
N PRO A 183 -5.26 1.96 8.92
CA PRO A 183 -4.77 2.19 10.28
C PRO A 183 -5.74 1.77 11.38
N TRP A 184 -7.05 1.85 11.14
CA TRP A 184 -8.06 1.45 12.14
C TRP A 184 -8.08 -0.06 12.38
N VAL A 185 -7.70 -0.83 11.36
CA VAL A 185 -7.54 -2.28 11.46
C VAL A 185 -6.14 -2.62 11.97
N THR A 186 -5.10 -2.00 11.41
CA THR A 186 -3.73 -2.45 11.62
C THR A 186 -3.12 -1.98 12.93
N HIS A 187 -3.56 -0.85 13.46
CA HIS A 187 -3.03 -0.38 14.73
C HIS A 187 -3.50 -1.23 15.91
N GLN A 188 -4.46 -2.15 15.72
CA GLN A 188 -4.99 -3.01 16.78
C GLN A 188 -3.96 -4.01 17.32
N TRP A 189 -2.94 -4.35 16.53
CA TRP A 189 -1.82 -5.21 16.95
C TRP A 189 -0.52 -4.43 17.17
N LEU A 190 -0.58 -3.09 17.15
CA LEU A 190 0.56 -2.25 17.50
C LEU A 190 0.58 -1.95 19.01
N PRO A 191 1.74 -1.58 19.58
CA PRO A 191 1.82 -1.09 20.96
C PRO A 191 0.85 0.07 21.23
N ASP A 192 0.33 0.17 22.45
CA ASP A 192 -0.72 1.13 22.83
C ASP A 192 -0.35 2.59 22.50
N ARG A 193 0.94 2.94 22.59
CA ARG A 193 1.47 4.27 22.20
C ARG A 193 1.13 4.63 20.74
N LEU A 194 1.06 3.64 19.86
CA LEU A 194 0.75 3.79 18.43
C LEU A 194 -0.74 3.52 18.12
N ASN A 195 -1.46 2.82 19.00
CA ASN A 195 -2.89 2.52 18.84
C ASN A 195 -3.82 3.65 19.35
N THR A 196 -3.49 4.91 19.03
CA THR A 196 -4.34 6.06 19.40
C THR A 196 -5.13 6.59 18.19
N THR A 197 -6.28 7.21 18.45
CA THR A 197 -7.11 7.82 17.41
C THR A 197 -6.34 8.85 16.58
N SER A 198 -5.51 9.68 17.23
CA SER A 198 -4.69 10.67 16.53
C SER A 198 -3.69 10.02 15.57
N ARG A 199 -3.01 8.95 16.01
CA ARG A 199 -2.06 8.21 15.16
C ARG A 199 -2.76 7.52 13.99
N LYS A 200 -3.94 6.94 14.20
CA LYS A 200 -4.73 6.33 13.11
C LYS A 200 -5.06 7.34 12.01
N TRP A 201 -5.49 8.55 12.39
CA TRP A 201 -5.74 9.64 11.43
C TRP A 201 -4.46 10.11 10.74
N GLN A 202 -3.37 10.27 11.48
CA GLN A 202 -2.07 10.67 10.92
C GLN A 202 -1.60 9.65 9.87
N SER A 203 -1.60 8.35 10.21
CA SER A 203 -1.24 7.26 9.27
C SER A 203 -2.17 7.24 8.06
N GLY A 204 -3.46 7.51 8.25
CA GLY A 204 -4.43 7.61 7.15
C GLY A 204 -4.11 8.77 6.19
N GLY A 205 -3.75 9.93 6.73
CA GLY A 205 -3.29 11.08 5.94
C GLY A 205 -1.98 10.79 5.20
N VAL A 206 -1.02 10.14 5.86
CA VAL A 206 0.24 9.70 5.23
C VAL A 206 -0.03 8.74 4.07
N ASN A 207 -0.94 7.78 4.22
CA ASN A 207 -1.34 6.86 3.15
C ASN A 207 -1.91 7.61 1.92
N ILE A 208 -2.68 8.68 2.13
CA ILE A 208 -3.17 9.53 1.03
C ILE A 208 -2.01 10.28 0.35
N GLY A 209 -1.13 10.91 1.13
CA GLY A 209 0.04 11.61 0.60
C GLY A 209 0.96 10.69 -0.20
N LEU A 210 1.24 9.50 0.32
CA LEU A 210 2.07 8.49 -0.34
C LEU A 210 1.46 8.03 -1.67
N ARG A 211 0.12 7.97 -1.76
CA ARG A 211 -0.55 7.70 -3.02
C ARG A 211 -0.31 8.80 -4.05
N GLY A 212 -0.35 10.07 -3.64
CA GLY A 212 0.02 11.20 -4.51
C GLY A 212 1.44 11.06 -5.05
N VAL A 213 2.40 10.79 -4.18
CA VAL A 213 3.81 10.57 -4.58
C VAL A 213 3.92 9.37 -5.54
N THR A 214 3.27 8.25 -5.22
CA THR A 214 3.30 7.04 -6.06
C THR A 214 2.66 7.30 -7.43
N ASN A 215 1.56 8.07 -7.49
CA ASN A 215 0.93 8.48 -8.72
C ASN A 215 1.85 9.38 -9.56
N MET A 216 2.58 10.31 -8.93
CA MET A 216 3.58 11.11 -9.64
C MET A 216 4.69 10.24 -10.22
N VAL A 217 5.22 9.27 -9.46
CA VAL A 217 6.22 8.36 -10.01
C VAL A 217 5.65 7.55 -11.17
N ARG A 218 4.41 7.07 -11.08
CA ARG A 218 3.75 6.36 -12.19
C ARG A 218 3.56 7.26 -13.41
N GLU A 219 3.15 8.51 -13.22
CA GLU A 219 2.94 9.47 -14.30
C GLU A 219 4.25 9.76 -15.03
N PHE A 220 5.35 10.00 -14.30
CA PHE A 220 6.63 10.42 -14.87
C PHE A 220 7.65 9.29 -15.08
N TRP A 221 7.31 8.04 -14.75
CA TRP A 221 8.20 6.89 -14.94
C TRP A 221 8.76 6.77 -16.36
N PRO A 222 7.97 6.93 -17.44
CA PRO A 222 8.49 6.84 -18.80
C PRO A 222 9.55 7.90 -19.13
N ASP A 223 9.46 9.09 -18.51
CA ASP A 223 10.45 10.16 -18.65
C ASP A 223 11.71 9.81 -17.84
N LEU A 224 11.54 9.44 -16.58
CA LEU A 224 12.64 9.09 -15.69
C LEU A 224 13.46 7.90 -16.24
N ALA A 225 12.78 6.87 -16.74
CA ALA A 225 13.42 5.72 -17.35
C ALA A 225 14.19 6.06 -18.64
N ARG A 226 13.74 7.08 -19.40
CA ARG A 226 14.49 7.59 -20.57
C ARG A 226 15.74 8.35 -20.14
N THR A 227 15.62 9.24 -19.16
CA THR A 227 16.76 10.02 -18.64
C THR A 227 17.85 9.12 -18.03
N MET A 228 17.45 8.05 -17.34
CA MET A 228 18.38 7.06 -16.76
C MET A 228 18.87 6.01 -17.78
N HIS A 229 18.58 6.18 -19.07
CA HIS A 229 19.00 5.27 -20.15
C HIS A 229 18.62 3.79 -19.89
N LEU A 230 17.49 3.54 -19.22
CA LEU A 230 17.07 2.18 -18.91
C LEU A 230 16.68 1.40 -20.19
N PRO A 231 16.93 0.07 -20.22
CA PRO A 231 16.53 -0.77 -21.33
C PRO A 231 15.02 -0.66 -21.62
N ALA A 232 14.62 -0.84 -22.88
CA ALA A 232 13.25 -0.63 -23.35
C ALA A 232 12.18 -1.41 -22.54
N ARG A 233 12.53 -2.58 -21.99
CA ARG A 233 11.67 -3.38 -21.10
C ARG A 233 11.20 -2.66 -19.83
N PHE A 234 11.95 -1.66 -19.35
CA PHE A 234 11.57 -0.85 -18.19
C PHE A 234 10.86 0.45 -18.56
N ARG A 235 10.92 0.85 -19.83
CA ARG A 235 10.27 2.08 -20.35
C ARG A 235 8.80 1.83 -20.68
N LYS A 236 8.45 0.62 -21.09
CA LYS A 236 7.06 0.21 -21.27
C LYS A 236 6.43 -0.01 -19.90
N GLN A 237 5.42 0.78 -19.58
CA GLN A 237 4.47 0.39 -18.55
C GLN A 237 3.69 -0.79 -19.13
N ASP A 238 3.61 -1.91 -18.42
CA ASP A 238 2.87 -3.08 -18.90
C ASP A 238 1.39 -2.69 -19.06
N VAL A 239 1.02 -2.30 -20.28
CA VAL A 239 -0.37 -2.16 -20.72
C VAL A 239 -0.88 -3.57 -20.90
N GLN A 240 -1.58 -4.08 -19.89
CA GLN A 240 -2.34 -5.31 -20.02
C GLN A 240 -3.66 -4.92 -20.70
N ASN A 241 -3.81 -5.33 -21.96
CA ASN A 241 -5.14 -5.61 -22.53
C ASN A 241 -5.75 -6.77 -21.74
#